data_AF-A0A9W6VX84-F1
#
_entry.id   AF-A0A9W6VX84-F1
#
_cell.length_a   1.000
_cell.length_b   1.000
_cell.length_c   1.000
_cell.angle_alpha   90.00
_cell.angle_beta   90.00
_cell.angle_gamma   90.00
#
_symmetry.space_group_name_H-M   'P 1'
#
loop_
_entity.id
_entity.type
_entity.pdbx_description
1 polymer ?
#
loop_
_entity_poly.entity_id
_entity_poly.type
_entity_poly.pdbx_seq_one_letter_code
_entity_poly.pdbx_strand_id
1 'polypeptide(L)'
;MLKPLHAFNEMEALAREGRRGWHVVDYGYLFHLVEASSQKWEHRRLWWPSRRRRRLLEEEGWQLVVPSDFDSPWAYYKRRLDEPAEPGTSPSAGS
;
A
#
# COMPACT_ATOMS: atom_id res chain seq x y z
N MET A 1 0.44 8.93 -20.24
CA MET A 1 1.71 8.20 -20.36
C MET A 1 1.89 7.31 -19.13
N LEU A 2 1.94 5.99 -19.32
CA LEU A 2 2.27 5.02 -18.27
C LEU A 2 3.79 5.03 -18.09
N LYS A 3 4.29 5.55 -16.97
CA LYS A 3 5.72 5.47 -16.64
C LYS A 3 6.00 4.07 -16.05
N PRO A 4 7.11 3.40 -16.40
CA PRO A 4 7.52 2.16 -15.74
C PRO A 4 7.57 2.36 -14.22
N LEU A 5 6.95 1.45 -13.45
CA LEU A 5 7.05 1.45 -12.00
C LEU A 5 8.47 0.97 -11.64
N HIS A 6 9.40 1.89 -11.44
CA HIS A 6 10.69 1.57 -10.83
C HIS A 6 10.49 1.53 -9.31
N ALA A 7 11.21 0.67 -8.58
CA ALA A 7 11.15 0.54 -7.12
C ALA A 7 11.35 1.87 -6.31
N PHE A 8 11.72 2.96 -6.99
CA PHE A 8 11.84 4.32 -6.46
C PHE A 8 10.60 5.21 -6.63
N ASN A 9 9.78 5.04 -7.68
CA ASN A 9 8.53 5.81 -7.87
C ASN A 9 7.29 5.08 -7.34
N GLU A 10 7.45 3.82 -6.96
CA GLU A 10 6.41 2.94 -6.46
C GLU A 10 5.65 3.55 -5.28
N MET A 11 6.35 4.07 -4.27
CA MET A 11 5.70 4.70 -3.11
C MET A 11 4.93 5.97 -3.46
N GLU A 12 5.37 6.73 -4.46
CA GLU A 12 4.64 7.91 -4.96
C GLU A 12 3.37 7.47 -5.71
N ALA A 13 3.45 6.41 -6.50
CA ALA A 13 2.29 5.82 -7.15
C ALA A 13 1.29 5.30 -6.12
N LEU A 14 1.74 4.56 -5.11
CA LEU A 14 0.90 4.06 -4.02
C LEU A 14 0.26 5.22 -3.23
N ALA A 15 1.01 6.27 -2.91
CA ALA A 15 0.45 7.45 -2.24
C ALA A 15 -0.64 8.14 -3.08
N ARG A 16 -0.46 8.19 -4.41
CA ARG A 16 -1.46 8.77 -5.32
C ARG A 16 -2.71 7.88 -5.43
N GLU A 17 -2.55 6.58 -5.66
CA GLU A 17 -3.69 5.69 -5.81
C GLU A 17 -4.40 5.44 -4.46
N GLY A 18 -3.67 5.49 -3.34
CA GLY A 18 -4.22 5.44 -1.99
C GLY A 18 -5.21 6.57 -1.69
N ARG A 19 -4.94 7.78 -2.17
CA ARG A 19 -5.91 8.89 -2.11
C ARG A 19 -7.17 8.65 -2.93
N ARG A 20 -7.11 7.79 -3.94
CA ARG A 20 -8.25 7.36 -4.78
C ARG A 20 -8.91 6.08 -4.28
N GLY A 21 -8.53 5.61 -3.09
CA GLY A 21 -9.14 4.47 -2.43
C GLY A 21 -8.55 3.11 -2.77
N TRP A 22 -7.41 3.06 -3.46
CA TRP A 22 -6.72 1.80 -3.73
C TRP A 22 -5.82 1.41 -2.57
N HIS A 23 -5.94 0.17 -2.09
CA HIS A 23 -5.02 -0.35 -1.08
C HIS A 23 -4.37 -1.65 -1.48
N VAL A 24 -3.09 -1.77 -1.13
CA VAL A 24 -2.34 -3.00 -1.34
C VAL A 24 -2.94 -4.13 -0.48
N VAL A 25 -3.09 -5.31 -1.07
CA VAL A 25 -3.50 -6.55 -0.36
C VAL A 25 -2.44 -7.63 -0.45
N ASP A 26 -1.57 -7.56 -1.46
CA ASP A 26 -0.41 -8.46 -1.60
C ASP A 26 0.69 -7.76 -2.43
N TYR A 27 1.92 -8.28 -2.41
CA TYR A 27 3.02 -7.77 -3.20
C TYR A 27 4.09 -8.84 -3.47
N GLY A 28 4.75 -8.71 -4.62
CA GLY A 28 5.97 -9.45 -4.96
C GLY A 28 7.13 -8.51 -5.20
N TYR A 29 8.27 -9.04 -5.63
CA TYR A 29 9.46 -8.21 -5.90
C TYR A 29 9.23 -7.11 -6.95
N LEU A 30 8.32 -7.34 -7.91
CA LEU A 30 8.11 -6.46 -9.06
C LEU A 30 6.66 -5.97 -9.22
N PHE A 31 5.76 -6.28 -8.28
CA PHE A 31 4.34 -5.93 -8.39
C PHE A 31 3.68 -5.71 -7.03
N HIS A 32 2.56 -4.99 -7.06
CA HIS A 32 1.62 -4.85 -5.96
C HIS A 32 0.24 -5.26 -6.44
N LEU A 33 -0.46 -6.07 -5.65
CA LEU A 33 -1.88 -6.35 -5.85
C LEU A 33 -2.67 -5.35 -5.01
N VAL A 34 -3.65 -4.68 -5.63
CA VAL A 34 -4.46 -3.63 -5.00
C VAL A 34 -5.95 -3.90 -5.15
N GLU A 35 -6.71 -3.48 -4.15
CA GLU A 35 -8.17 -3.51 -4.14
C GLU A 35 -8.74 -2.11 -3.97
N ALA A 36 -9.92 -1.88 -4.55
CA ALA A 36 -10.63 -0.61 -4.46
C ALA A 36 -11.45 -0.55 -3.16
N SER A 37 -11.51 0.63 -2.56
CA SER A 37 -12.23 0.94 -1.32
C SER A 37 -12.84 2.34 -1.40
N SER A 38 -13.91 2.58 -0.63
CA SER A 38 -14.54 3.90 -0.52
C SER A 38 -13.77 4.90 0.36
N GLN A 39 -12.77 4.43 1.10
CA GLN A 39 -11.92 5.22 1.99
C GLN A 39 -10.52 5.40 1.40
N LYS A 40 -9.84 6.49 1.77
CA LYS A 40 -8.43 6.72 1.46
C LYS A 40 -7.51 5.78 2.24
N TRP A 41 -6.34 5.55 1.66
CA TRP A 41 -5.30 4.71 2.25
C TRP A 41 -3.93 5.35 2.13
N GLU A 42 -3.11 5.12 3.15
CA GLU A 42 -1.67 5.36 3.11
C GLU A 42 -0.92 4.05 2.99
N HIS A 43 0.25 4.10 2.38
CA HIS A 43 1.17 2.97 2.26
C HIS A 43 2.54 3.36 2.75
N ARG A 44 3.23 2.41 3.38
CA ARG A 44 4.59 2.62 3.88
C ARG A 44 5.45 1.39 3.64
N ARG A 45 6.66 1.61 3.13
CA ARG A 45 7.72 0.59 3.08
C ARG A 45 8.60 0.70 4.31
N LEU A 46 8.71 -0.39 5.06
CA LEU A 46 9.64 -0.52 6.17
C LEU A 46 10.85 -1.35 5.75
N TRP A 47 12.00 -0.70 5.70
CA TRP A 47 13.27 -1.36 5.45
C TRP A 47 13.84 -2.01 6.72
N TRP A 48 14.37 -3.24 6.59
CA TRP A 48 14.89 -4.07 7.67
C TRP A 48 13.94 -4.14 8.88
N PRO A 49 12.79 -4.83 8.73
CA PRO A 49 11.73 -4.82 9.74
C PRO A 49 12.13 -5.59 11.01
N SER A 50 12.56 -4.87 12.05
CA SER A 50 12.79 -5.44 13.38
C SER A 50 11.49 -5.50 14.20
N ARG A 51 11.39 -6.42 15.17
CA ARG A 51 10.20 -6.55 16.05
C ARG A 51 9.75 -5.22 16.66
N ARG A 52 10.70 -4.40 17.13
CA ARG A 52 10.40 -3.07 17.70
C ARG A 52 9.78 -2.12 16.68
N ARG A 53 10.34 -2.03 15.46
CA ARG A 53 9.83 -1.14 14.42
C ARG A 53 8.45 -1.57 13.92
N ARG A 54 8.21 -2.87 13.81
CA ARG A 54 6.89 -3.42 13.43
C ARG A 54 5.83 -3.04 14.46
N ARG A 55 6.12 -3.24 15.74
CA ARG A 55 5.21 -2.89 16.84
C ARG A 55 4.85 -1.40 16.87
N LEU A 56 5.81 -0.51 16.65
CA LEU A 56 5.54 0.93 16.59
C LEU A 56 4.55 1.28 15.45
N LEU A 57 4.71 0.66 14.28
CA LEU A 57 3.77 0.85 13.18
C LEU A 57 2.38 0.32 13.52
N GLU A 58 2.28 -0.86 14.13
CA GLU A 58 1.00 -1.42 14.59
C GLU A 58 0.30 -0.50 15.60
N GLU A 59 1.04 0.07 16.57
CA GLU A 59 0.54 1.04 17.55
C GLU A 59 0.08 2.36 16.90
N GLU A 60 0.69 2.75 15.78
CA GLU A 60 0.28 3.91 14.94
C GLU A 60 -0.90 3.60 13.99
N GLY A 61 -1.48 2.39 14.08
CA GLY A 61 -2.62 1.96 13.27
C GLY A 61 -2.25 1.40 11.89
N TRP A 62 -0.97 1.17 11.63
CA TRP A 62 -0.54 0.52 10.40
C TRP A 62 -0.75 -0.99 10.44
N GLN A 63 -1.23 -1.53 9.35
CA GLN A 63 -1.45 -2.95 9.15
C GLN A 63 -0.39 -3.49 8.21
N LEU A 64 0.22 -4.61 8.57
CA LEU A 64 1.10 -5.34 7.67
C LEU A 64 0.27 -5.88 6.50
N VAL A 65 0.74 -5.70 5.26
CA VAL A 65 0.00 -6.13 4.06
C VAL A 65 -0.13 -7.64 3.98
N VAL A 66 1.00 -8.35 4.03
CA VAL A 66 1.07 -9.80 4.14
C VAL A 66 2.13 -10.19 5.17
N PRO A 67 1.93 -11.25 5.96
CA PRO A 67 2.96 -11.80 6.82
C PRO A 67 4.22 -12.08 5.99
N SER A 68 5.33 -11.43 6.35
CA SER A 68 6.59 -11.67 5.66
C SER A 68 7.20 -12.96 6.19
N ASP A 69 6.76 -14.10 5.66
CA ASP A 69 7.52 -15.36 5.69
C ASP A 69 8.70 -15.31 4.70
N PHE A 70 8.81 -14.20 3.98
CA PHE A 70 9.79 -13.92 2.94
C PHE A 70 11.05 -13.28 3.54
N ASP A 71 12.24 -13.75 3.13
CA ASP A 71 13.57 -13.13 3.34
C ASP A 71 13.72 -11.79 2.58
N SER A 72 12.65 -11.01 2.45
CA SER A 72 12.67 -9.69 1.83
C SER A 72 13.36 -8.68 2.77
N PRO A 73 14.25 -7.80 2.28
CA PRO A 73 14.85 -6.77 3.11
C PRO A 73 13.86 -5.64 3.48
N TRP A 74 12.61 -5.72 3.03
CA TRP A 74 11.55 -4.77 3.34
C TRP A 74 10.19 -5.44 3.55
N ALA A 75 9.30 -4.73 4.25
CA ALA A 75 7.88 -5.08 4.40
C ALA A 75 7.00 -3.88 4.05
N TYR A 76 5.79 -4.14 3.55
CA TYR A 76 4.80 -3.11 3.27
C TYR A 76 3.71 -3.07 4.31
N TYR A 77 3.32 -1.85 4.65
CA TYR A 77 2.25 -1.52 5.57
C TYR A 77 1.22 -0.64 4.86
N LYS A 78 -0.02 -0.76 5.29
CA LYS A 78 -1.13 0.09 4.87
C LYS A 78 -1.87 0.63 6.08
N ARG A 79 -2.44 1.82 5.95
CA ARG A 79 -3.30 2.40 6.98
C ARG A 79 -4.50 3.04 6.31
N ARG A 80 -5.70 2.68 6.77
CA ARG A 80 -6.94 3.31 6.33
C ARG A 80 -7.05 4.68 6.99
N LEU A 81 -7.47 5.67 6.22
CA LEU A 81 -7.85 6.98 6.74
C LEU A 81 -9.37 7.07 6.84
N ASP A 82 -9.87 7.79 7.83
CA ASP A 82 -11.31 8.07 7.98
C ASP A 82 -11.74 9.23 7.07
N GLU A 83 -11.30 9.17 5.81
CA GLU A 83 -11.60 10.13 4.76
C GLU A 83 -12.09 9.38 3.51
N PRO A 84 -13.16 9.88 2.85
CA PRO A 84 -13.63 9.28 1.62
C PRO A 84 -12.58 9.39 0.51
N ALA A 85 -12.50 8.35 -0.32
CA ALA A 85 -11.64 8.32 -1.50
C ALA A 85 -11.92 9.51 -2.43
N GLU A 86 -10.87 10.07 -3.03
CA GLU A 86 -11.00 11.14 -4.01
C GLU A 86 -11.79 10.65 -5.23
N PRO A 87 -12.75 11.43 -5.73
CA PRO A 87 -13.50 11.09 -6.94
C PRO A 87 -12.55 11.10 -8.15
N GLY A 88 -12.13 9.92 -8.56
CA GLY A 88 -11.26 9.72 -9.71
C GLY A 88 -11.34 8.26 -10.14
N THR A 89 -12.01 8.02 -11.27
CA THR A 89 -12.21 6.73 -11.96
C THR A 89 -12.07 5.51 -11.06
N SER A 90 -13.13 5.17 -10.34
CA SER A 90 -13.38 3.77 -10.03
C SER A 90 -13.22 2.99 -11.34
N PRO A 91 -12.55 1.82 -11.40
CA PRO A 91 -12.76 0.98 -12.54
C PRO A 91 -14.25 0.69 -12.51
N SER A 92 -14.94 1.05 -13.59
CA SER A 92 -16.15 0.34 -13.95
C SER A 92 -15.80 -1.14 -13.81
N ALA A 93 -16.41 -1.82 -12.85
CA ALA A 93 -16.49 -3.26 -12.89
C ALA A 93 -17.07 -3.57 -14.28
N GLY A 94 -16.23 -4.09 -15.17
CA GLY A 94 -16.66 -4.47 -16.51
C GLY A 94 -17.87 -5.38 -16.35
N SER A 95 -18.97 -4.99 -16.98
CA SER A 95 -20.18 -5.79 -17.09
C SER A 95 -19.93 -7.04 -17.91
#